data_AF-A0A4Q3XWX6-F1
#
_entry.id   AF-A0A4Q3XWX6-F1
#
_cell.length_a   1.000
_cell.length_b   1.000
_cell.length_c   1.000
_cell.angle_alpha   90.00
_cell.angle_beta   90.00
_cell.angle_gamma   90.00
#
_symmetry.space_group_name_H-M   'P 1'
#
loop_
_entity.id
_entity.type
_entity.pdbx_description
1 polymer ?
#
loop_
_entity_poly.entity_id
_entity_poly.type
_entity_poly.pdbx_seq_one_letter_code
_entity_poly.pdbx_strand_id
1 'polypeptide(L)' 'MLAVGDAEFQERCFQKIEEFKRDGVTIFVVSHDLRALRRVCDRVMWIEEHRVKMDGEAGAVLDLYEASSKVVG' A
#
# COMPACT_ATOMS: atom_id res chain seq x y z
N MET A 1 5.07 -8.90 22.79
CA MET A 1 6.42 -9.25 22.29
C MET A 1 6.40 -10.74 21.96
N LEU A 2 6.24 -11.08 20.68
CA LEU A 2 6.54 -12.40 20.11
C LEU A 2 7.24 -12.13 18.78
N ALA A 3 8.45 -11.57 18.89
CA ALA A 3 9.33 -11.29 17.78
C ALA A 3 10.14 -12.55 17.46
N VAL A 4 9.47 -13.56 16.90
CA VAL A 4 10.14 -14.70 16.25
C VAL A 4 9.28 -15.09 15.04
N GLY A 5 9.66 -14.61 13.84
CA GLY A 5 9.06 -15.04 12.56
C GLY A 5 8.43 -13.98 11.65
N ASP A 6 8.52 -12.68 11.96
CA ASP A 6 7.76 -11.62 11.26
C ASP A 6 8.08 -11.51 9.75
N ALA A 7 9.35 -11.55 9.36
CA ALA A 7 9.74 -11.34 7.97
C ALA A 7 9.32 -12.50 7.05
N GLU A 8 9.48 -13.74 7.51
CA GLU A 8 9.10 -14.93 6.75
C GLU A 8 7.57 -15.06 6.64
N PHE A 9 6.86 -14.71 7.71
CA PHE A 9 5.40 -14.65 7.70
C PHE A 9 4.87 -13.55 6.78
N GLN A 10 5.46 -12.35 6.83
CA GLN A 10 5.12 -11.25 5.92
C GLN A 10 5.37 -11.63 4.47
N GLU A 11 6.50 -12.27 4.15
CA GLU A 11 6.80 -12.70 2.78
C GLU A 11 5.77 -13.73 2.28
N ARG A 12 5.36 -14.68 3.13
CA ARG A 12 4.26 -15.61 2.81
C ARG A 12 2.94 -14.88 2.56
N CYS A 13 2.61 -13.86 3.35
CA CYS A 13 1.42 -13.04 3.13
C CYS A 13 1.49 -12.31 1.78
N PHE A 14 2.65 -11.72 1.42
CA PHE A 14 2.83 -11.06 0.12
C PHE A 14 2.71 -12.03 -1.05
N GLN A 15 3.33 -13.22 -0.95
CA GLN A 15 3.18 -14.25 -1.98
C GLN A 15 1.71 -14.63 -2.19
N LYS A 16 0.92 -14.71 -1.11
CA LYS A 16 -0.49 -15.03 -1.22
C LYS A 16 -1.31 -13.92 -1.87
N ILE A 17 -0.97 -12.67 -1.59
CA ILE A 17 -1.56 -11.50 -2.24
C ILE A 17 -1.26 -11.51 -3.75
N GLU A 18 -0.02 -11.82 -4.14
CA GLU A 18 0.36 -11.94 -5.56
C GLU A 18 -0.39 -13.08 -6.28
N GLU A 19 -0.61 -14.21 -5.61
CA GLU A 19 -1.50 -15.27 -6.13
C GLU A 19 -2.91 -14.75 -6.38
N PHE A 20 -3.51 -14.07 -5.42
CA PHE A 20 -4.85 -13.50 -5.57
C PHE A 20 -4.93 -12.45 -6.69
N LYS A 21 -3.89 -11.62 -6.85
CA LYS A 21 -3.81 -10.68 -7.98
C LYS A 21 -3.81 -11.43 -9.32
N ARG A 22 -3.02 -12.50 -9.44
CA ARG A 22 -2.95 -13.33 -10.66
C ARG A 22 -4.28 -14.03 -10.96
N ASP A 23 -5.01 -14.43 -9.92
CA ASP A 23 -6.32 -15.08 -10.04
C ASP A 23 -7.47 -14.08 -10.34
N GLY A 24 -7.17 -12.79 -10.49
CA GLY A 24 -8.16 -11.74 -10.79
C GLY A 24 -9.04 -11.35 -9.61
N VAL A 25 -8.63 -11.70 -8.37
CA VAL A 25 -9.35 -11.34 -7.15
C VAL A 25 -9.18 -9.85 -6.87
N THR A 26 -10.25 -9.17 -6.50
CA THR A 26 -10.18 -7.77 -6.04
C THR A 26 -9.63 -7.72 -4.61
N ILE A 27 -8.57 -6.94 -4.40
CA ILE A 27 -7.91 -6.78 -3.10
C ILE A 27 -8.06 -5.34 -2.64
N PHE A 28 -8.56 -5.14 -1.43
CA PHE A 28 -8.65 -3.83 -0.79
C PHE A 28 -7.70 -3.77 0.40
N VAL A 29 -6.73 -2.85 0.35
CA VAL A 29 -5.67 -2.71 1.36
C VAL A 29 -5.69 -1.30 1.92
N VAL A 30 -5.60 -1.19 3.25
CA VAL A 30 -5.40 0.07 3.97
C VAL A 30 -4.11 -0.07 4.77
N SER A 31 -3.16 0.82 4.55
CA SER A 31 -1.86 0.80 5.22
C SER A 31 -1.24 2.20 5.26
N HIS A 32 -0.35 2.41 6.22
CA HIS A 32 0.55 3.58 6.28
C HIS A 32 1.95 3.26 5.74
N ASP A 33 2.24 2.01 5.39
CA ASP A 33 3.51 1.60 4.79
C ASP A 33 3.45 1.79 3.26
N LEU A 34 4.07 2.88 2.79
CA LEU A 34 4.13 3.22 1.37
C LEU A 34 4.88 2.15 0.54
N ARG A 35 5.86 1.45 1.11
CA ARG A 35 6.60 0.39 0.40
C ARG A 35 5.72 -0.83 0.17
N ALA A 36 4.93 -1.22 1.17
CA ALA A 36 3.96 -2.29 1.03
C ALA A 36 2.86 -1.94 0.02
N LEU A 37 2.32 -0.71 0.07
CA LEU A 37 1.33 -0.24 -0.89
C LEU A 37 1.88 -0.24 -2.33
N ARG A 38 3.13 0.20 -2.53
CA ARG A 38 3.78 0.20 -3.84
C ARG A 38 4.02 -1.21 -4.40
N ARG A 39 4.22 -2.21 -3.52
CA ARG A 39 4.38 -3.62 -3.91
C ARG A 39 3.04 -4.25 -4.30
N VAL A 40 1.98 -3.95 -3.54
CA VAL A 40 0.70 -4.68 -3.63
C VAL A 40 -0.32 -4.01 -4.55
N CYS A 41 -0.47 -2.69 -4.47
CA CYS A 41 -1.56 -1.98 -5.12
C CYS A 41 -1.18 -1.51 -6.53
N ASP A 42 -2.09 -1.67 -7.49
CA ASP A 42 -1.94 -1.10 -8.85
C ASP A 42 -2.56 0.32 -8.91
N ARG A 43 -3.56 0.58 -8.07
CA ARG A 43 -4.27 1.85 -7.91
C ARG A 43 -4.42 2.17 -6.42
N VAL A 44 -4.29 3.44 -6.04
CA VAL A 44 -4.50 3.89 -4.66
C VAL A 44 -5.29 5.19 -4.62
N MET A 45 -5.99 5.39 -3.51
CA MET A 45 -6.78 6.58 -3.23
C MET A 45 -6.19 7.30 -2.02
N TRP A 46 -5.67 8.50 -2.24
CA TRP A 46 -5.22 9.37 -1.17
C TRP A 46 -6.40 10.17 -0.61
N ILE A 47 -6.67 9.96 0.67
CA ILE A 47 -7.66 10.68 1.44
C ILE A 47 -6.96 11.67 2.38
N GLU A 48 -7.39 12.92 2.37
CA GLU A 48 -6.94 13.99 3.25
C GLU A 48 -8.16 14.80 3.70
N GLU A 49 -8.27 15.11 4.99
CA GLU A 49 -9.40 15.87 5.56
C GLU A 49 -10.78 15.35 5.13
N HIS A 50 -10.96 14.03 5.13
CA HIS A 50 -12.22 13.37 4.73
C HIS A 50 -12.59 13.55 3.25
N ARG A 51 -11.63 13.97 2.41
CA ARG A 51 -11.81 14.15 0.96
C ARG A 51 -10.81 13.32 0.19
N VAL A 52 -11.23 12.83 -0.97
CA VAL A 52 -10.32 12.21 -1.93
C VAL A 52 -9.49 13.33 -2.58
N LYS A 53 -8.22 13.40 -2.21
CA LYS A 53 -7.27 14.37 -2.77
C LYS A 53 -6.73 13.89 -4.12
N MET A 54 -6.51 12.59 -4.24
CA MET A 54 -6.06 11.96 -5.49
C MET A 54 -6.47 10.50 -5.54
N ASP A 55 -6.73 10.01 -6.76
CA ASP A 55 -7.05 8.61 -7.04
C ASP A 55 -6.43 8.25 -8.39
N GLY A 56 -5.57 7.24 -8.42
CA GLY A 56 -4.83 6.88 -9.63
C GLY A 56 -3.81 5.77 -9.42
N GLU A 57 -2.89 5.64 -10.40
CA GLU A 57 -1.81 4.65 -10.38
C GLU A 57 -0.96 4.77 -9.11
N ALA A 58 -0.66 3.63 -8.49
CA ALA A 58 -0.05 3.59 -7.16
C ALA A 58 1.26 4.37 -7.09
N GLY A 59 2.15 4.24 -8.08
CA GLY A 59 3.41 4.98 -8.12
C GLY A 59 3.20 6.49 -8.06
N ALA A 60 2.44 7.03 -9.03
CA ALA A 60 2.18 8.47 -9.11
C ALA A 60 1.52 9.07 -7.86
N VAL A 61 0.52 8.40 -7.28
CA VAL A 61 -0.17 8.90 -6.08
C VAL A 61 0.73 8.83 -4.85
N LEU A 62 1.47 7.73 -4.65
CA LEU A 62 2.35 7.55 -3.49
C LEU A 62 3.54 8.53 -3.53
N ASP A 63 4.09 8.80 -4.71
CA ASP A 63 5.19 9.76 -4.88
C ASP A 63 4.74 11.19 -4.49
N LEU A 64 3.53 11.58 -4.89
CA LEU A 64 2.92 12.87 -4.51
C LEU A 64 2.55 12.92 -3.02
N TYR A 65 2.04 11.83 -2.47
CA TYR A 65 1.75 11.72 -1.03
C TYR A 65 3.01 11.93 -0.20
N GLU A 66 4.10 11.22 -0.53
CA GLU A 66 5.38 11.33 0.19
C GLU A 66 5.97 12.74 0.11
N ALA A 67 5.90 13.37 -1.08
CA ALA A 67 6.32 14.76 -1.26
C ALA A 67 5.49 15.73 -0.40
N SER A 68 4.17 15.55 -0.34
CA SER A 68 3.27 16.37 0.47
C SER A 68 3.50 16.21 1.97
N SER A 69 3.79 15.00 2.45
CA SER A 69 4.08 14.75 3.87
C SER A 69 5.38 15.39 4.33
N LYS A 70 6.37 15.57 3.44
CA LYS A 70 7.65 16.24 3.77
C LYS A 70 7.52 17.78 3.90
N VAL A 71 6.43 18.38 3.44
CA VAL A 71 6.21 19.83 3.49
C VAL A 71 5.52 20.27 4.79
N VAL A 72 4.96 19.33 5.56
CA VAL A 72 4.22 19.59 6.81
C VAL A 72 5.04 19.24 8.07
N GLY A 73 6.30 18.83 7.90
CA GLY A 73 7.25 18.52 8.98
C GLY A 73 8.12 19.70 9.38
#